data_AF-A0A6B2L3I4-F1
#
_entry.id   AF-A0A6B2L3I4-F1
#
_cell.length_a   1.000
_cell.length_b   1.000
_cell.length_c   1.000
_cell.angle_alpha   90.00
_cell.angle_beta   90.00
_cell.angle_gamma   90.00
#
_symmetry.space_group_name_H-M   'P 1'
#
loop_
_entity.id
_entity.type
_entity.pdbx_description
1 polymer ?
#
loop_
_entity_poly.entity_id
_entity_poly.type
_entity_poly.pdbx_seq_one_letter_code
_entity_poly.pdbx_strand_id
1 'polypeptide(L)'
;MKIFSGFSTEIALRQFNNTGVEMVLTIDSLRRARVRETVYDRMLSYGSFKEIKNSRNLQEQIRKDLKDESVTTSYREHRPYNILDINFEMDPTNTFPYNQGEISFIAYYRKSYSYEIRDEYQPLIVTEVKGRKHKIYLVPETCTFCDIPASSKRDLPKICSVSPNERITEIKDLMKLLSSSEKIHTRLSSWGMKFDPNPIPAQIKCLARPMLRGFFNNRNVNGIQVTSDIYQKAGFGATINKAIEFSQGRSSPIKWRFVLSLDADAPTDMKKFWNGIWDSIQRQLETSNAPVRIEIIRKIIVNNTDNNFNHVSKFNDFLKTAPEYKDYPYIFWIAFLTNTNPHINSQNYKEIKRWSTEHGIFTQCINGETERESSRQSTLYANHQRDKDGMNESSIIPNIWRQIVNKSGTLCWWTDVWGVVPQFKGRNVLFIGIDVHHAKMEFKDNKKIQKNSLAAFVATFL
;
A
#
# COMPACT_ATOMS: atom_id res chain seq x y z
N MET A 1 -12.35 14.23 3.86
CA MET A 1 -11.49 14.32 2.65
C MET A 1 -12.28 14.91 1.49
N LYS A 2 -11.65 15.66 0.58
CA LYS A 2 -12.23 16.15 -0.68
C LYS A 2 -11.45 15.54 -1.84
N ILE A 3 -12.15 15.02 -2.85
CA ILE A 3 -11.54 14.58 -4.09
C ILE A 3 -11.73 15.66 -5.13
N PHE A 4 -10.66 16.01 -5.82
CA PHE A 4 -10.65 16.92 -6.95
C PHE A 4 -10.44 16.12 -8.23
N SER A 5 -11.35 16.27 -9.17
CA SER A 5 -11.21 15.72 -10.51
C SER A 5 -10.43 16.71 -11.37
N GLY A 6 -9.54 16.19 -12.20
CA GLY A 6 -8.78 16.98 -13.16
C GLY A 6 -8.20 16.09 -14.24
N PHE A 7 -7.28 16.65 -15.02
CA PHE A 7 -6.62 15.96 -16.11
C PHE A 7 -5.11 16.14 -16.00
N SER A 8 -4.37 15.07 -16.25
CA SER A 8 -2.98 15.18 -16.65
C SER A 8 -2.94 15.45 -18.15
N THR A 9 -2.16 16.44 -18.57
CA THR A 9 -2.01 16.79 -19.97
C THR A 9 -0.53 16.92 -20.31
N GLU A 10 -0.14 16.33 -21.45
CA GLU A 10 1.23 16.35 -21.95
C GLU A 10 1.18 16.58 -23.46
N ILE A 11 1.99 17.52 -23.96
CA ILE A 11 2.21 17.71 -25.39
C ILE A 11 3.61 17.17 -25.71
N ALA A 12 3.69 16.18 -26.59
CA ALA A 12 4.94 15.55 -26.98
C ALA A 12 4.95 15.20 -28.48
N LEU A 13 6.12 15.24 -29.10
CA LEU A 13 6.32 14.65 -30.42
C LEU A 13 6.45 13.13 -30.25
N ARG A 14 5.62 12.36 -30.95
CA ARG A 14 5.62 10.90 -30.90
C ARG A 14 5.75 10.33 -32.30
N GLN A 15 6.54 9.26 -32.42
CA GLN A 15 6.68 8.51 -33.65
C GLN A 15 5.72 7.31 -33.62
N PHE A 16 4.88 7.19 -34.64
CA PHE A 16 3.97 6.06 -34.79
C PHE A 16 4.45 5.14 -35.91
N ASN A 17 4.17 3.84 -35.79
CA ASN A 17 4.73 2.80 -36.66
C ASN A 17 4.41 2.95 -38.16
N ASN A 18 3.52 3.87 -38.56
CA ASN A 18 3.16 4.12 -39.96
C ASN A 18 2.93 5.61 -40.31
N THR A 19 3.02 6.54 -39.35
CA THR A 19 2.66 7.96 -39.56
C THR A 19 3.71 8.86 -38.94
N GLY A 20 4.91 8.86 -39.53
CA GLY A 20 5.98 9.84 -39.25
C GLY A 20 6.16 10.21 -37.77
N VAL A 21 6.54 11.48 -37.53
CA VAL A 21 6.54 12.09 -36.21
C VAL A 21 5.37 13.07 -36.15
N GLU A 22 4.50 12.91 -35.16
CA GLU A 22 3.32 13.76 -34.97
C GLU A 22 3.36 14.42 -33.59
N MET A 23 2.78 15.62 -33.48
CA MET A 23 2.59 16.29 -32.19
C MET A 23 1.30 15.77 -31.55
N VAL A 24 1.44 15.17 -30.37
CA VAL A 24 0.35 14.48 -29.67
C VAL A 24 0.05 15.16 -28.36
N LEU A 25 -1.23 15.41 -28.10
CA LEU A 25 -1.75 15.78 -26.79
C LEU A 25 -2.22 14.50 -26.08
N THR A 26 -1.51 14.10 -25.02
CA THR A 26 -1.91 13.00 -24.15
C THR A 26 -2.73 13.57 -23.01
N ILE A 27 -3.92 13.01 -22.79
CA ILE A 27 -4.84 13.40 -21.72
C ILE A 27 -5.16 12.15 -20.90
N ASP A 28 -5.02 12.24 -19.58
CA ASP A 28 -5.48 11.19 -18.66
C ASP A 28 -6.30 11.79 -17.52
N SER A 29 -7.37 11.10 -17.13
CA SER A 29 -8.20 11.50 -15.99
C SER A 29 -7.42 11.32 -14.70
N LEU A 30 -7.37 12.37 -13.88
CA LEU A 30 -6.66 12.38 -12.62
C LEU A 30 -7.63 12.71 -11.47
N ARG A 31 -7.44 12.03 -10.34
CA ARG A 31 -8.10 12.34 -9.07
C ARG A 31 -7.05 12.74 -8.05
N ARG A 32 -7.19 13.92 -7.46
CA ARG A 32 -6.33 14.40 -6.37
C ARG A 32 -7.12 14.50 -5.09
N ALA A 33 -6.71 13.74 -4.09
CA ALA A 33 -7.32 13.79 -2.76
C ALA A 33 -6.66 14.87 -1.90
N ARG A 34 -7.47 15.54 -1.08
CA ARG A 34 -7.03 16.51 -0.08
C ARG A 34 -7.76 16.31 1.23
N VAL A 35 -7.07 16.50 2.33
CA VAL A 35 -7.69 16.53 3.66
C VAL A 35 -8.64 17.74 3.75
N ARG A 36 -9.80 17.53 4.38
CA ARG A 36 -10.78 18.61 4.65
C ARG A 36 -10.61 19.20 6.04
N GLU A 37 -10.15 18.37 6.98
CA GLU A 37 -9.86 18.76 8.35
C GLU A 37 -8.86 19.91 8.35
N THR A 38 -9.25 20.99 9.02
CA THR A 38 -8.39 22.13 9.29
C THR A 38 -7.59 21.91 10.57
N VAL A 39 -6.53 22.69 10.76
CA VAL A 39 -5.80 22.66 12.04
C VAL A 39 -6.71 23.09 13.20
N TYR A 40 -7.64 24.00 12.93
CA TYR A 40 -8.70 24.40 13.86
C TYR A 40 -9.55 23.20 14.32
N ASP A 41 -10.04 22.39 13.38
CA ASP A 41 -10.85 21.20 13.70
C ASP A 41 -10.06 20.20 14.57
N ARG A 42 -8.78 20.00 14.25
CA ARG A 42 -7.90 19.11 15.02
C ARG A 42 -7.70 19.63 16.44
N MET A 43 -7.50 20.94 16.62
CA MET A 43 -7.36 21.55 17.94
C MET A 43 -8.64 21.41 18.76
N LEU A 44 -9.81 21.62 18.15
CA LEU A 44 -11.09 21.45 18.83
C LEU A 44 -11.35 20.03 19.33
N SER A 45 -10.73 19.00 18.74
CA SER A 45 -10.86 17.63 19.25
C SER A 45 -10.24 17.42 20.64
N TYR A 46 -9.35 18.32 21.09
CA TYR A 46 -8.75 18.30 22.43
C TYR A 46 -9.59 19.05 23.47
N GLY A 47 -10.50 19.92 23.05
CA GLY A 47 -11.33 20.76 23.92
C GLY A 47 -11.67 22.11 23.30
N SER A 48 -12.45 22.92 23.99
CA SER A 48 -12.71 24.31 23.56
C SER A 48 -11.45 25.17 23.70
N PHE A 49 -11.30 26.23 22.89
CA PHE A 49 -10.11 27.11 22.99
C PHE A 49 -9.96 27.78 24.36
N LYS A 50 -11.07 28.00 25.09
CA LYS A 50 -11.04 28.49 26.48
C LYS A 50 -10.38 27.47 27.42
N GLU A 51 -10.72 26.20 27.30
CA GLU A 51 -10.12 25.12 28.11
C GLU A 51 -8.66 24.88 27.74
N ILE A 52 -8.36 24.88 26.44
CA ILE A 52 -6.99 24.74 25.92
C ILE A 52 -6.10 25.89 26.43
N LYS A 53 -6.59 27.13 26.44
CA LYS A 53 -5.83 28.28 26.94
C LYS A 53 -5.49 28.17 28.44
N ASN A 54 -6.37 27.54 29.22
CA ASN A 54 -6.19 27.39 30.67
C ASN A 54 -5.45 26.10 31.09
N SER A 55 -5.25 25.14 30.20
CA SER A 55 -4.63 23.85 30.50
C SER A 55 -3.29 23.68 29.80
N ARG A 56 -2.19 23.79 30.56
CA ARG A 56 -0.83 23.55 30.03
C ARG A 56 -0.65 22.14 29.45
N ASN A 57 -1.28 21.14 30.06
CA ASN A 57 -1.22 19.75 29.58
C ASN A 57 -1.84 19.62 28.17
N LEU A 58 -3.03 20.23 27.94
CA LEU A 58 -3.64 20.23 26.61
C LEU A 58 -2.78 20.96 25.58
N GLN A 59 -2.16 22.09 25.95
CA GLN A 59 -1.26 22.81 25.06
C GLN A 59 -0.02 21.99 24.69
N GLU A 60 0.57 21.27 25.63
CA GLU A 60 1.71 20.39 25.38
C GLU A 60 1.33 19.20 24.47
N GLN A 61 0.14 18.61 24.67
CA GLN A 61 -0.38 17.57 23.80
C GLN A 61 -0.59 18.06 22.37
N ILE A 62 -1.25 19.22 22.20
CA ILE A 62 -1.48 19.84 20.89
C ILE A 62 -0.15 20.20 20.21
N ARG A 63 0.82 20.78 20.93
CA ARG A 63 2.15 21.06 20.38
C ARG A 63 2.84 19.79 19.92
N LYS A 64 2.78 18.72 20.71
CA LYS A 64 3.41 17.45 20.36
C LYS A 64 2.76 16.80 19.14
N ASP A 65 1.44 16.89 19.00
CA ASP A 65 0.68 16.33 17.87
C ASP A 65 0.88 17.14 16.58
N LEU A 66 0.90 18.48 16.66
CA LEU A 66 0.95 19.35 15.49
C LEU A 66 2.36 19.73 15.05
N LYS A 67 3.38 19.58 15.91
CA LYS A 67 4.74 19.95 15.56
C LYS A 67 5.25 19.11 14.38
N ASP A 68 5.92 19.77 13.45
CA ASP A 68 6.45 19.22 12.19
C ASP A 68 5.40 18.77 11.17
N GLU A 69 4.10 18.87 11.47
CA GLU A 69 3.04 18.62 10.51
C GLU A 69 3.08 19.65 9.36
N SER A 70 2.78 19.18 8.15
CA SER A 70 2.76 20.02 6.94
C SER A 70 1.33 20.47 6.64
N VAL A 71 1.12 21.78 6.52
CA VAL A 71 -0.19 22.40 6.25
C VAL A 71 -0.16 23.29 5.02
N THR A 72 -1.31 23.45 4.38
CA THR A 72 -1.50 24.37 3.25
C THR A 72 -2.65 25.32 3.55
N THR A 73 -2.51 26.55 3.11
CA THR A 73 -3.59 27.54 3.21
C THR A 73 -4.67 27.29 2.16
N SER A 74 -5.91 27.58 2.52
CA SER A 74 -7.09 27.42 1.66
C SER A 74 -7.24 28.52 0.61
N TYR A 75 -6.69 29.71 0.86
CA TYR A 75 -6.95 30.95 0.13
C TYR A 75 -5.84 31.37 -0.86
N ARG A 76 -4.68 30.70 -0.86
CA ARG A 76 -3.57 30.94 -1.80
C ARG A 76 -3.23 29.67 -2.58
N GLU A 77 -2.39 29.84 -3.60
CA GLU A 77 -1.65 28.74 -4.22
C GLU A 77 -1.07 27.86 -3.10
N HIS A 78 -1.38 26.56 -3.15
CA HIS A 78 -1.29 25.63 -2.01
C HIS A 78 0.17 25.26 -1.67
N ARG A 79 0.96 26.27 -1.32
CA ARG A 79 2.33 26.13 -0.86
C ARG A 79 2.31 25.53 0.56
N PRO A 80 3.06 24.44 0.81
CA PRO A 80 3.11 23.83 2.12
C PRO A 80 3.95 24.67 3.10
N TYR A 81 3.48 24.75 4.33
CA TYR A 81 4.15 25.31 5.50
C TYR A 81 4.32 24.20 6.54
N ASN A 82 5.45 24.19 7.25
CA ASN A 82 5.66 23.26 8.36
C ASN A 82 5.32 23.97 9.67
N ILE A 83 4.53 23.34 10.53
CA ILE A 83 4.22 23.86 11.85
C ILE A 83 5.46 23.73 12.73
N LEU A 84 5.97 24.87 13.22
CA LEU A 84 7.09 24.89 14.18
C LEU A 84 6.59 24.87 15.62
N ASP A 85 5.54 25.63 15.90
CA ASP A 85 4.92 25.74 17.22
C ASP A 85 3.50 26.31 17.08
N ILE A 86 2.75 26.29 18.18
CA ILE A 86 1.48 26.99 18.33
C ILE A 86 1.63 28.08 19.39
N ASN A 87 1.26 29.31 19.03
CA ASN A 87 1.19 30.43 19.94
C ASN A 87 -0.22 30.54 20.53
N PHE A 88 -0.39 30.12 21.79
CA PHE A 88 -1.65 30.20 22.54
C PHE A 88 -1.88 31.56 23.22
N GLU A 89 -0.88 32.44 23.22
CA GLU A 89 -0.98 33.78 23.79
C GLU A 89 -1.56 34.79 22.79
N MET A 90 -1.37 34.53 21.49
CA MET A 90 -1.93 35.33 20.40
C MET A 90 -3.17 34.69 19.79
N ASP A 91 -4.05 35.55 19.28
CA ASP A 91 -5.29 35.21 18.61
C ASP A 91 -5.49 36.12 17.36
N PRO A 92 -6.50 35.85 16.51
CA PRO A 92 -6.76 36.64 15.31
C PRO A 92 -7.03 38.14 15.53
N THR A 93 -7.34 38.58 16.75
CA THR A 93 -7.56 40.00 17.07
C THR A 93 -6.26 40.79 17.17
N ASN A 94 -5.13 40.11 17.45
CA ASN A 94 -3.82 40.75 17.51
C ASN A 94 -3.41 41.36 16.17
N THR A 95 -2.61 42.43 16.25
CA THR A 95 -2.07 43.15 15.09
C THR A 95 -0.67 42.72 14.71
N PHE A 96 -0.31 42.95 13.46
CA PHE A 96 1.05 42.79 12.97
C PHE A 96 1.41 43.92 12.00
N PRO A 97 2.71 44.23 11.81
CA PRO A 97 3.15 45.26 10.87
C PRO A 97 2.75 44.91 9.43
N TYR A 98 2.06 45.83 8.76
CA TYR A 98 1.63 45.69 7.37
C TYR A 98 1.76 47.03 6.62
N ASN A 99 2.65 47.07 5.63
CA ASN A 99 3.06 48.28 4.92
C ASN A 99 3.58 49.36 5.90
N GLN A 100 2.96 50.54 5.95
CA GLN A 100 3.33 51.66 6.83
C GLN A 100 2.51 51.73 8.12
N GLY A 101 1.73 50.70 8.45
CA GLY A 101 0.89 50.67 9.67
C GLY A 101 0.75 49.27 10.26
N GLU A 102 -0.19 49.13 11.18
CA GLU A 102 -0.57 47.85 11.77
C GLU A 102 -1.95 47.40 11.28
N ILE A 103 -2.12 46.08 11.16
CA ILE A 103 -3.40 45.48 10.80
C ILE A 103 -3.63 44.22 11.64
N SER A 104 -4.87 43.95 12.05
CA SER A 104 -5.21 42.68 12.71
C SER A 104 -5.24 41.52 11.70
N PHE A 105 -5.08 40.28 12.16
CA PHE A 105 -5.26 39.12 11.29
C PHE A 105 -6.66 39.10 10.67
N ILE A 106 -7.70 39.38 11.44
CA ILE A 106 -9.09 39.46 10.93
C ILE A 106 -9.21 40.47 9.78
N ALA A 107 -8.71 41.71 9.99
CA ALA A 107 -8.79 42.74 8.97
C ALA A 107 -7.94 42.41 7.73
N TYR A 108 -6.77 41.80 7.92
CA TYR A 108 -5.90 41.38 6.83
C TYR A 108 -6.52 40.30 5.95
N TYR A 109 -7.10 39.25 6.55
CA TYR A 109 -7.73 38.15 5.83
C TYR A 109 -8.98 38.62 5.08
N ARG A 110 -9.78 39.51 5.68
CA ARG A 110 -10.94 40.13 5.03
C ARG A 110 -10.53 41.01 3.85
N LYS A 111 -9.51 41.86 4.02
CA LYS A 111 -9.05 42.80 2.99
C LYS A 111 -8.33 42.11 1.83
N SER A 112 -7.48 41.13 2.12
CA SER A 112 -6.58 40.53 1.11
C SER A 112 -7.16 39.31 0.41
N TYR A 113 -8.06 38.57 1.07
CA TYR A 113 -8.60 37.30 0.55
C TYR A 113 -10.12 37.21 0.62
N SER A 114 -10.82 38.25 1.06
CA SER A 114 -12.28 38.22 1.28
C SER A 114 -12.71 37.05 2.17
N TYR A 115 -11.88 36.69 3.15
CA TYR A 115 -12.14 35.60 4.08
C TYR A 115 -12.53 36.15 5.45
N GLU A 116 -13.67 35.70 5.98
CA GLU A 116 -14.15 36.07 7.32
C GLU A 116 -13.75 35.03 8.35
N ILE A 117 -13.00 35.48 9.36
CA ILE A 117 -12.58 34.63 10.47
C ILE A 117 -13.77 34.37 11.39
N ARG A 118 -14.02 33.11 11.73
CA ARG A 118 -15.24 32.72 12.47
C ARG A 118 -15.04 32.72 13.98
N ASP A 119 -13.87 32.27 14.42
CA ASP A 119 -13.54 32.14 15.83
C ASP A 119 -12.34 33.01 16.17
N GLU A 120 -12.58 34.06 16.96
CA GLU A 120 -11.55 35.02 17.35
C GLU A 120 -10.68 34.51 18.51
N TYR A 121 -11.03 33.39 19.15
CA TYR A 121 -10.28 32.84 20.29
C TYR A 121 -9.27 31.75 19.89
N GLN A 122 -9.22 31.38 18.61
CA GLN A 122 -8.29 30.35 18.15
C GLN A 122 -6.83 30.83 18.28
N PRO A 123 -5.89 29.96 18.69
CA PRO A 123 -4.47 30.31 18.76
C PRO A 123 -3.89 30.48 17.35
N LEU A 124 -2.65 30.98 17.23
CA LEU A 124 -1.98 31.13 15.94
C LEU A 124 -0.92 30.04 15.71
N ILE A 125 -0.85 29.53 14.48
CA ILE A 125 0.22 28.62 14.04
C ILE A 125 1.49 29.44 13.79
N VAL A 126 2.62 28.99 14.33
CA VAL A 126 3.94 29.55 14.06
C VAL A 126 4.64 28.71 13.01
N THR A 127 5.06 29.34 11.90
CA THR A 127 5.85 28.71 10.84
C THR A 127 6.99 29.63 10.40
N GLU A 128 7.93 29.09 9.63
CA GLU A 128 9.05 29.83 9.06
C GLU A 128 9.25 29.42 7.60
N VAL A 129 9.60 30.38 6.74
CA VAL A 129 9.96 30.08 5.35
C VAL A 129 11.44 29.79 5.30
N LYS A 130 11.81 28.63 4.73
CA LYS A 130 13.21 28.25 4.54
C LYS A 130 14.02 29.38 3.91
N GLY A 131 15.06 29.83 4.59
CA GLY A 131 15.96 30.90 4.15
C GLY A 131 15.58 32.31 4.60
N ARG A 132 14.49 32.49 5.36
CA ARG A 132 14.13 33.78 5.99
C ARG A 132 13.93 33.58 7.49
N LYS A 133 14.62 34.38 8.31
CA LYS A 133 14.56 34.32 9.80
C LYS A 133 13.25 34.86 10.41
N HIS A 134 12.25 35.18 9.59
CA HIS A 134 11.01 35.81 10.06
C HIS A 134 9.95 34.75 10.33
N LYS A 135 9.45 34.72 11.57
CA LYS A 135 8.29 33.92 11.95
C LYS A 135 7.06 34.43 11.21
N ILE A 136 6.26 33.49 10.71
CA ILE A 136 4.96 33.73 10.09
C ILE A 136 3.91 33.13 11.00
N TYR A 137 2.85 33.90 11.23
CA TYR A 137 1.68 33.48 11.99
C TYR A 137 0.53 33.18 11.03
N LEU A 138 -0.03 31.96 11.11
CA LEU A 138 -1.16 31.53 10.30
C LEU A 138 -2.37 31.25 11.19
N VAL A 139 -3.57 31.52 10.68
CA VAL A 139 -4.83 31.27 11.41
C VAL A 139 -5.25 29.80 11.17
N PRO A 140 -5.42 28.96 12.21
CA PRO A 140 -5.68 27.52 12.09
C PRO A 140 -6.86 27.14 11.19
N GLU A 141 -7.96 27.88 11.22
CA GLU A 141 -9.17 27.56 10.43
C GLU A 141 -8.94 27.68 8.91
N THR A 142 -7.88 28.40 8.51
CA THR A 142 -7.52 28.60 7.10
C THR A 142 -6.50 27.58 6.61
N CYS A 143 -5.99 26.72 7.50
CA CYS A 143 -4.92 25.78 7.24
C CYS A 143 -5.47 24.35 7.23
N THR A 144 -5.17 23.60 6.16
CA THR A 144 -5.54 22.18 6.01
C THR A 144 -4.28 21.31 5.97
N PHE A 145 -4.33 20.12 6.56
CA PHE A 145 -3.22 19.18 6.54
C PHE A 145 -2.88 18.71 5.11
N CYS A 146 -1.59 18.53 4.83
CA CYS A 146 -1.11 18.01 3.56
C CYS A 146 -1.19 16.47 3.53
N ASP A 147 -0.86 15.84 4.64
CA ASP A 147 -0.74 14.39 4.72
C ASP A 147 -2.11 13.73 4.87
N ILE A 148 -2.39 12.81 3.96
CA ILE A 148 -3.61 12.01 4.02
C ILE A 148 -3.44 10.95 5.12
N PRO A 149 -4.37 10.82 6.08
CA PRO A 149 -4.32 9.80 7.11
C PRO A 149 -4.22 8.38 6.54
N ALA A 150 -3.51 7.50 7.24
CA ALA A 150 -3.29 6.12 6.80
C ALA A 150 -4.60 5.34 6.60
N SER A 151 -5.60 5.57 7.46
CA SER A 151 -6.94 4.99 7.35
C SER A 151 -7.58 5.33 6.00
N SER A 152 -7.56 6.62 5.63
CA SER A 152 -8.12 7.11 4.36
C SER A 152 -7.31 6.68 3.14
N LYS A 153 -5.99 6.51 3.27
CA LYS A 153 -5.11 6.03 2.18
C LYS A 153 -5.51 4.64 1.68
N ARG A 154 -6.07 3.78 2.53
CA ARG A 154 -6.55 2.44 2.14
C ARG A 154 -7.74 2.50 1.17
N ASP A 155 -8.61 3.49 1.34
CA ASP A 155 -9.81 3.65 0.52
C ASP A 155 -9.58 4.50 -0.74
N LEU A 156 -8.47 5.26 -0.79
CA LEU A 156 -8.13 6.11 -1.94
C LEU A 156 -8.15 5.37 -3.28
N PRO A 157 -7.56 4.17 -3.45
CA PRO A 157 -7.58 3.47 -4.72
C PRO A 157 -9.01 3.20 -5.19
N LYS A 158 -9.92 2.85 -4.28
CA LYS A 158 -11.33 2.59 -4.60
C LYS A 158 -12.05 3.88 -4.99
N ILE A 159 -11.88 4.94 -4.20
CA ILE A 159 -12.56 6.24 -4.41
C ILE A 159 -12.03 6.97 -5.65
N CYS A 160 -10.73 6.86 -5.94
CA CYS A 160 -10.07 7.55 -7.04
C CYS A 160 -10.02 6.72 -8.33
N SER A 161 -10.43 5.45 -8.31
CA SER A 161 -10.48 4.64 -9.52
C SER A 161 -11.55 5.17 -10.46
N VAL A 162 -11.21 5.24 -11.73
CA VAL A 162 -12.12 5.62 -12.82
C VAL A 162 -12.14 4.46 -13.80
N SER A 163 -13.32 3.93 -14.10
CA SER A 163 -13.46 2.83 -15.04
C SER A 163 -13.04 3.26 -16.46
N PRO A 164 -12.64 2.33 -17.34
CA PRO A 164 -12.23 2.68 -18.70
C PRO A 164 -13.30 3.46 -19.48
N ASN A 165 -14.58 3.09 -19.32
CA ASN A 165 -15.68 3.77 -20.01
C ASN A 165 -15.89 5.19 -19.48
N GLU A 166 -15.88 5.38 -18.17
CA GLU A 166 -15.99 6.71 -17.55
C GLU A 166 -14.82 7.60 -17.98
N ARG A 167 -13.60 7.05 -18.03
CA ARG A 167 -12.41 7.78 -18.46
C ARG A 167 -12.53 8.28 -19.90
N ILE A 168 -13.01 7.43 -20.82
CA ILE A 168 -13.25 7.82 -22.21
C ILE A 168 -14.30 8.93 -22.29
N THR A 169 -15.38 8.83 -21.51
CA THR A 169 -16.42 9.87 -21.46
C THR A 169 -15.87 11.20 -20.95
N GLU A 170 -15.13 11.20 -19.84
CA GLU A 170 -14.51 12.41 -19.28
C GLU A 170 -13.55 13.09 -20.26
N ILE A 171 -12.74 12.30 -20.99
CA ILE A 171 -11.82 12.83 -22.00
C ILE A 171 -12.60 13.43 -23.17
N LYS A 172 -13.67 12.78 -23.64
CA LYS A 172 -14.53 13.32 -24.71
C LYS A 172 -15.20 14.62 -24.30
N ASP A 173 -15.69 14.71 -23.07
CA ASP A 173 -16.31 15.93 -22.53
C ASP A 173 -15.29 17.07 -22.44
N LEU A 174 -14.06 16.79 -22.00
CA LEU A 174 -12.97 17.75 -22.02
C LEU A 174 -12.68 18.23 -23.45
N MET A 175 -12.54 17.31 -24.42
CA MET A 175 -12.28 17.69 -25.81
C MET A 175 -13.40 18.55 -26.40
N LYS A 176 -14.66 18.29 -26.03
CA LYS A 176 -15.81 19.11 -26.42
C LYS A 176 -15.72 20.52 -25.81
N LEU A 177 -15.35 20.64 -24.54
CA LEU A 177 -15.15 21.94 -23.86
C LEU A 177 -13.99 22.73 -24.47
N LEU A 178 -12.87 22.07 -24.78
CA LEU A 178 -11.73 22.70 -25.45
C LEU A 178 -12.11 23.19 -26.85
N SER A 179 -12.86 22.38 -27.59
CA SER A 179 -13.29 22.68 -28.96
C SER A 179 -14.45 23.68 -29.04
N SER A 180 -15.14 24.00 -27.95
CA SER A 180 -16.18 25.04 -27.94
C SER A 180 -15.67 26.41 -27.51
N SER A 181 -14.45 26.49 -26.97
CA SER A 181 -13.89 27.75 -26.45
C SER A 181 -13.21 28.57 -27.55
N GLU A 182 -13.84 29.67 -27.95
CA GLU A 182 -13.30 30.60 -28.95
C GLU A 182 -11.92 31.17 -28.55
N LYS A 183 -11.70 31.42 -27.25
CA LYS A 183 -10.41 31.88 -26.72
C LYS A 183 -9.28 30.88 -26.98
N ILE A 184 -9.57 29.58 -26.82
CA ILE A 184 -8.60 28.51 -27.04
C ILE A 184 -8.30 28.37 -28.54
N HIS A 185 -9.34 28.40 -29.38
CA HIS A 185 -9.18 28.37 -30.83
C HIS A 185 -8.34 29.51 -31.36
N THR A 186 -8.61 30.73 -30.90
CA THR A 186 -7.83 31.92 -31.29
C THR A 186 -6.37 31.76 -30.92
N ARG A 187 -6.09 31.25 -29.71
CA ARG A 187 -4.71 31.05 -29.22
C ARG A 187 -3.97 29.96 -29.99
N LEU A 188 -4.61 28.81 -30.23
CA LEU A 188 -4.00 27.71 -30.98
C LEU A 188 -3.79 28.07 -32.46
N SER A 189 -4.76 28.75 -33.07
CA SER A 189 -4.66 29.22 -34.45
C SER A 189 -3.51 30.20 -34.62
N SER A 190 -3.23 31.05 -33.61
CA SER A 190 -2.06 31.94 -33.62
C SER A 190 -0.73 31.18 -33.68
N TRP A 191 -0.72 29.90 -33.30
CA TRP A 191 0.44 29.01 -33.36
C TRP A 191 0.37 28.03 -34.55
N GLY A 192 -0.62 28.17 -35.44
CA GLY A 192 -0.85 27.25 -36.55
C GLY A 192 -1.33 25.85 -36.13
N MET A 193 -1.88 25.73 -34.92
CA MET A 193 -2.30 24.46 -34.31
C MET A 193 -3.82 24.36 -34.25
N LYS A 194 -4.33 23.12 -34.29
CA LYS A 194 -5.73 22.79 -34.01
C LYS A 194 -5.81 21.46 -33.26
N PHE A 195 -6.86 21.29 -32.46
CA PHE A 195 -7.13 19.98 -31.86
C PHE A 195 -7.82 19.05 -32.86
N ASP A 196 -7.38 17.79 -32.90
CA ASP A 196 -8.21 16.70 -33.41
C ASP A 196 -9.08 16.19 -32.25
N PRO A 197 -10.42 16.25 -32.34
CA PRO A 197 -11.30 15.77 -31.28
C PRO A 197 -11.30 14.25 -31.13
N ASN A 198 -10.73 13.51 -32.08
CA ASN A 198 -10.74 12.05 -32.09
C ASN A 198 -9.46 11.48 -31.45
N PRO A 199 -9.58 10.41 -30.65
CA PRO A 199 -8.41 9.66 -30.20
C PRO A 199 -7.66 9.05 -31.38
N ILE A 200 -6.32 9.03 -31.28
CA ILE A 200 -5.46 8.37 -32.27
C ILE A 200 -5.73 6.86 -32.26
N PRO A 201 -6.10 6.24 -33.40
CA PRO A 201 -6.37 4.81 -33.45
C PRO A 201 -5.08 4.01 -33.26
N ALA A 202 -5.11 3.03 -32.38
CA ALA A 202 -3.99 2.11 -32.17
C ALA A 202 -4.26 0.77 -32.86
N GLN A 203 -3.29 0.26 -33.61
CA GLN A 203 -3.31 -1.13 -34.07
C GLN A 203 -2.96 -2.05 -32.90
N ILE A 204 -3.89 -2.91 -32.53
CA ILE A 204 -3.74 -3.83 -31.40
C ILE A 204 -3.30 -5.20 -31.93
N LYS A 205 -2.20 -5.73 -31.38
CA LYS A 205 -1.81 -7.12 -31.56
C LYS A 205 -2.06 -7.89 -30.26
N CYS A 206 -3.10 -8.72 -30.25
CA CYS A 206 -3.32 -9.66 -29.15
C CYS A 206 -2.31 -10.81 -29.25
N LEU A 207 -1.39 -10.90 -28.27
CA LEU A 207 -0.44 -12.00 -28.23
C LEU A 207 -1.12 -13.32 -27.84
N ALA A 208 -0.59 -14.43 -28.36
CA ALA A 208 -1.04 -15.76 -27.98
C ALA A 208 -0.83 -15.97 -26.48
N ARG A 209 -1.82 -16.60 -25.83
CA ARG A 209 -1.75 -16.86 -24.39
C ARG A 209 -0.77 -18.01 -24.13
N PRO A 210 0.09 -17.90 -23.09
CA PRO A 210 1.02 -18.95 -22.78
C PRO A 210 0.29 -20.21 -22.34
N MET A 211 0.90 -21.36 -22.61
CA MET A 211 0.50 -22.63 -22.03
C MET A 211 1.23 -22.81 -20.70
N LEU A 212 0.46 -23.02 -19.64
CA LEU A 212 1.03 -23.28 -18.32
C LEU A 212 1.37 -24.76 -18.22
N ARG A 213 2.61 -25.03 -17.85
CA ARG A 213 3.12 -26.37 -17.56
C ARG A 213 3.25 -26.51 -16.05
N GLY A 214 3.24 -27.72 -15.56
CA GLY A 214 3.37 -28.02 -14.15
C GLY A 214 3.35 -29.53 -13.96
N PHE A 215 3.54 -29.95 -12.72
CA PHE A 215 3.23 -31.31 -12.35
C PHE A 215 1.71 -31.39 -12.17
N PHE A 216 0.98 -31.83 -13.20
CA PHE A 216 -0.47 -31.97 -13.18
C PHE A 216 -0.81 -33.45 -13.35
N ASN A 217 -1.65 -34.01 -12.47
CA ASN A 217 -2.04 -35.41 -12.61
C ASN A 217 -3.22 -35.57 -13.57
N ASN A 218 -2.88 -35.84 -14.83
CA ASN A 218 -3.60 -36.79 -15.66
C ASN A 218 -2.84 -36.95 -16.98
N ARG A 219 -2.67 -38.20 -17.40
CA ARG A 219 -1.77 -38.67 -18.48
C ARG A 219 -2.04 -38.13 -19.90
N ASN A 220 -2.81 -37.06 -20.08
CA ASN A 220 -3.12 -36.45 -21.38
C ASN A 220 -3.09 -34.91 -21.41
N VAL A 221 -2.78 -34.22 -20.30
CA VAL A 221 -2.73 -32.75 -20.30
C VAL A 221 -1.27 -32.31 -20.27
N ASN A 222 -0.69 -32.08 -21.46
CA ASN A 222 0.66 -31.51 -21.56
C ASN A 222 0.76 -30.13 -20.88
N GLY A 223 -0.34 -29.45 -20.60
CA GLY A 223 -0.39 -28.17 -19.87
C GLY A 223 -1.80 -27.57 -19.84
N ILE A 224 -2.00 -26.56 -19.00
CA ILE A 224 -3.25 -25.80 -18.92
C ILE A 224 -3.16 -24.64 -19.91
N GLN A 225 -3.98 -24.69 -20.96
CA GLN A 225 -4.13 -23.56 -21.89
C GLN A 225 -4.89 -22.43 -21.19
N VAL A 226 -4.28 -21.25 -21.10
CA VAL A 226 -4.96 -20.10 -20.48
C VAL A 226 -6.01 -19.58 -21.45
N THR A 227 -7.27 -19.55 -21.01
CA THR A 227 -8.44 -19.05 -21.75
C THR A 227 -8.88 -17.67 -21.24
N SER A 228 -9.82 -17.02 -21.93
CA SER A 228 -10.30 -15.68 -21.58
C SER A 228 -11.06 -15.64 -20.26
N ASP A 229 -11.86 -16.67 -20.00
CA ASP A 229 -12.63 -16.84 -18.77
C ASP A 229 -11.72 -17.01 -17.54
N ILE A 230 -10.55 -17.65 -17.69
CA ILE A 230 -9.56 -17.76 -16.61
C ILE A 230 -9.04 -16.38 -16.19
N TYR A 231 -8.75 -15.47 -17.14
CA TYR A 231 -8.33 -14.11 -16.80
C TYR A 231 -9.45 -13.27 -16.16
N GLN A 232 -10.70 -13.45 -16.61
CA GLN A 232 -11.84 -12.68 -16.11
C GLN A 232 -12.32 -13.13 -14.72
N LYS A 233 -12.12 -14.40 -14.33
CA LYS A 233 -12.64 -15.00 -13.09
C LYS A 233 -11.61 -15.13 -11.94
N ALA A 234 -10.66 -14.19 -11.84
CA ALA A 234 -9.58 -14.10 -10.82
C ALA A 234 -8.21 -14.68 -11.19
N GLY A 235 -7.95 -14.90 -12.48
CA GLY A 235 -6.64 -15.32 -12.99
C GLY A 235 -6.40 -16.83 -12.89
N PHE A 236 -5.25 -17.29 -13.38
CA PHE A 236 -4.94 -18.72 -13.49
C PHE A 236 -4.51 -19.38 -12.17
N GLY A 237 -4.28 -18.62 -11.10
CA GLY A 237 -3.80 -19.15 -9.82
C GLY A 237 -4.72 -20.21 -9.21
N ALA A 238 -6.04 -19.98 -9.22
CA ALA A 238 -7.02 -20.93 -8.70
C ALA A 238 -7.07 -22.22 -9.52
N THR A 239 -6.96 -22.12 -10.84
CA THR A 239 -6.94 -23.27 -11.76
C THR A 239 -5.68 -24.10 -11.53
N ILE A 240 -4.51 -23.46 -11.42
CA ILE A 240 -3.25 -24.14 -11.10
C ILE A 240 -3.38 -24.89 -9.77
N ASN A 241 -3.90 -24.25 -8.72
CA ASN A 241 -3.97 -24.86 -7.39
C ASN A 241 -4.77 -26.16 -7.34
N LYS A 242 -5.84 -26.26 -8.15
CA LYS A 242 -6.66 -27.47 -8.22
C LYS A 242 -6.02 -28.57 -9.06
N ALA A 243 -5.08 -28.21 -9.93
CA ALA A 243 -4.49 -29.11 -10.91
C ALA A 243 -3.12 -29.64 -10.49
N ILE A 244 -2.38 -28.94 -9.61
CA ILE A 244 -1.04 -29.37 -9.20
C ILE A 244 -1.11 -30.70 -8.46
N GLU A 245 -0.39 -31.66 -8.98
CA GLU A 245 -0.04 -32.90 -8.31
C GLU A 245 1.33 -33.35 -8.81
N PHE A 246 2.29 -33.39 -7.89
CA PHE A 246 3.67 -33.73 -8.18
C PHE A 246 3.80 -35.22 -8.47
N SER A 247 4.48 -35.58 -9.55
CA SER A 247 4.84 -36.98 -9.81
C SER A 247 5.75 -37.49 -8.69
N GLN A 248 5.58 -38.75 -8.27
CA GLN A 248 6.56 -39.47 -7.45
C GLN A 248 7.88 -39.53 -8.24
N GLY A 249 8.75 -38.54 -8.07
CA GLY A 249 10.07 -38.52 -8.68
C GLY A 249 10.98 -39.58 -8.06
N ARG A 250 12.14 -39.83 -8.68
CA ARG A 250 13.17 -40.73 -8.12
C ARG A 250 13.84 -40.16 -6.86
N SER A 251 13.74 -38.86 -6.64
CA SER A 251 14.35 -38.18 -5.49
C SER A 251 13.49 -38.31 -4.24
N SER A 252 14.12 -38.66 -3.12
CA SER A 252 13.44 -38.67 -1.82
C SER A 252 12.91 -37.28 -1.47
N PRO A 253 11.70 -37.18 -0.90
CA PRO A 253 11.13 -35.89 -0.52
C PRO A 253 11.96 -35.22 0.58
N ILE A 254 12.01 -33.89 0.57
CA ILE A 254 12.74 -33.11 1.56
C ILE A 254 11.93 -33.14 2.86
N LYS A 255 12.57 -33.62 3.94
CA LYS A 255 11.98 -33.68 5.28
C LYS A 255 12.06 -32.31 5.93
N TRP A 256 10.93 -31.68 6.19
CA TRP A 256 10.84 -30.36 6.81
C TRP A 256 10.36 -30.47 8.24
N ARG A 257 11.00 -29.70 9.13
CA ARG A 257 10.56 -29.56 10.52
C ARG A 257 9.85 -28.24 10.69
N PHE A 258 8.60 -28.31 11.14
CA PHE A 258 7.76 -27.14 11.30
C PHE A 258 7.72 -26.71 12.76
N VAL A 259 7.84 -25.41 12.96
CA VAL A 259 7.69 -24.77 14.27
C VAL A 259 6.58 -23.73 14.13
N LEU A 260 5.50 -23.93 14.88
CA LEU A 260 4.34 -23.06 14.87
C LEU A 260 4.37 -22.21 16.14
N SER A 261 4.58 -20.90 16.04
CA SER A 261 4.46 -19.99 17.20
C SER A 261 3.08 -19.36 17.22
N LEU A 262 2.35 -19.51 18.32
CA LEU A 262 0.97 -19.06 18.48
C LEU A 262 0.85 -18.15 19.70
N ASP A 263 0.14 -17.05 19.58
CA ASP A 263 -0.13 -16.15 20.69
C ASP A 263 -1.06 -16.81 21.73
N ALA A 264 -0.67 -16.75 22.99
CA ALA A 264 -1.42 -17.34 24.10
C ALA A 264 -2.81 -16.71 24.25
N ASP A 265 -2.90 -15.41 24.03
CA ASP A 265 -4.12 -14.60 24.26
C ASP A 265 -5.05 -14.57 23.04
N ALA A 266 -4.74 -15.35 21.99
CA ALA A 266 -5.60 -15.46 20.83
C ALA A 266 -7.01 -15.97 21.25
N PRO A 267 -8.10 -15.36 20.74
CA PRO A 267 -9.45 -15.86 20.97
C PRO A 267 -9.60 -17.33 20.56
N THR A 268 -10.47 -18.09 21.24
CA THR A 268 -10.68 -19.52 20.98
C THR A 268 -10.98 -19.82 19.51
N ASP A 269 -11.80 -18.99 18.87
CA ASP A 269 -12.16 -19.16 17.46
C ASP A 269 -10.98 -18.89 16.52
N MET A 270 -10.10 -17.94 16.87
CA MET A 270 -8.86 -17.70 16.12
C MET A 270 -7.89 -18.88 16.25
N LYS A 271 -7.77 -19.48 17.45
CA LYS A 271 -7.00 -20.71 17.65
C LYS A 271 -7.56 -21.87 16.81
N LYS A 272 -8.89 -22.02 16.73
CA LYS A 272 -9.54 -23.01 15.85
C LYS A 272 -9.22 -22.75 14.38
N PHE A 273 -9.34 -21.50 13.93
CA PHE A 273 -9.01 -21.08 12.57
C PHE A 273 -7.56 -21.39 12.19
N TRP A 274 -6.60 -21.07 13.06
CA TRP A 274 -5.19 -21.38 12.83
C TRP A 274 -4.92 -22.87 12.71
N ASN A 275 -5.54 -23.69 13.58
CA ASN A 275 -5.44 -25.15 13.46
C ASN A 275 -6.07 -25.63 12.14
N GLY A 276 -7.25 -25.11 11.76
CA GLY A 276 -7.91 -25.47 10.50
C GLY A 276 -7.09 -25.12 9.25
N ILE A 277 -6.41 -23.96 9.24
CA ILE A 277 -5.46 -23.59 8.19
C ILE A 277 -4.31 -24.59 8.13
N TRP A 278 -3.70 -24.90 9.27
CA TRP A 278 -2.56 -25.81 9.33
C TRP A 278 -2.96 -27.22 8.84
N ASP A 279 -4.04 -27.78 9.36
CA ASP A 279 -4.56 -29.10 8.95
C ASP A 279 -4.83 -29.15 7.43
N SER A 280 -5.36 -28.06 6.87
CA SER A 280 -5.61 -27.94 5.44
C SER A 280 -4.31 -27.87 4.63
N ILE A 281 -3.29 -27.16 5.12
CA ILE A 281 -1.96 -27.12 4.48
C ILE A 281 -1.34 -28.52 4.47
N GLN A 282 -1.40 -29.25 5.59
CA GLN A 282 -0.89 -30.61 5.67
C GLN A 282 -1.58 -31.51 4.65
N ARG A 283 -2.92 -31.50 4.61
CA ARG A 283 -3.70 -32.26 3.65
C ARG A 283 -3.32 -31.92 2.22
N GLN A 284 -3.16 -30.63 1.88
CA GLN A 284 -2.81 -30.22 0.52
C GLN A 284 -1.41 -30.68 0.09
N LEU A 285 -0.43 -30.65 1.00
CA LEU A 285 0.92 -31.16 0.72
C LEU A 285 0.88 -32.67 0.43
N GLU A 286 0.04 -33.42 1.14
CA GLU A 286 -0.15 -34.86 0.94
C GLU A 286 -0.91 -35.18 -0.34
N THR A 287 -2.09 -34.58 -0.55
CA THR A 287 -2.95 -34.87 -1.71
C THR A 287 -2.31 -34.44 -3.02
N SER A 288 -1.50 -33.39 -3.01
CA SER A 288 -0.74 -32.95 -4.19
C SER A 288 0.55 -33.73 -4.36
N ASN A 289 0.87 -34.69 -3.48
CA ASN A 289 2.13 -35.43 -3.45
C ASN A 289 3.38 -34.53 -3.48
N ALA A 290 3.34 -33.40 -2.76
CA ALA A 290 4.40 -32.39 -2.77
C ALA A 290 5.79 -33.00 -2.49
N PRO A 291 6.90 -32.45 -3.03
CA PRO A 291 8.26 -32.94 -2.78
C PRO A 291 8.78 -32.64 -1.37
N VAL A 292 7.89 -32.23 -0.47
CA VAL A 292 8.15 -31.92 0.93
C VAL A 292 7.36 -32.91 1.80
N ARG A 293 7.98 -33.43 2.85
CA ARG A 293 7.33 -34.23 3.88
C ARG A 293 7.52 -33.59 5.23
N ILE A 294 6.47 -33.63 6.05
CA ILE A 294 6.52 -33.12 7.42
C ILE A 294 7.19 -34.19 8.28
N GLU A 295 8.36 -33.88 8.84
CA GLU A 295 9.09 -34.81 9.71
C GLU A 295 8.66 -34.65 11.17
N ILE A 296 8.71 -33.42 11.67
CA ILE A 296 8.38 -33.08 13.05
C ILE A 296 7.63 -31.76 13.07
N ILE A 297 6.63 -31.66 13.95
CA ILE A 297 5.89 -30.43 14.23
C ILE A 297 6.06 -30.09 15.71
N ARG A 298 6.38 -28.82 16.00
CA ARG A 298 6.41 -28.27 17.36
C ARG A 298 5.55 -27.03 17.43
N LYS A 299 4.81 -26.88 18.53
CA LYS A 299 4.01 -25.68 18.83
C LYS A 299 4.69 -24.93 19.97
N ILE A 300 4.90 -23.63 19.79
CA ILE A 300 5.43 -22.71 20.79
C ILE A 300 4.31 -21.74 21.15
N ILE A 301 4.00 -21.62 22.44
CA ILE A 301 3.05 -20.63 22.92
C ILE A 301 3.79 -19.36 23.30
N VAL A 302 3.38 -18.24 22.71
CA VAL A 302 3.97 -16.92 22.92
C VAL A 302 3.05 -16.15 23.86
N ASN A 303 3.50 -16.00 25.10
CA ASN A 303 2.79 -15.20 26.09
C ASN A 303 3.01 -13.71 25.82
N ASN A 304 1.99 -12.90 26.09
CA ASN A 304 2.12 -11.46 26.07
C ASN A 304 2.91 -11.00 27.30
N THR A 305 4.05 -10.36 27.08
CA THR A 305 4.87 -9.74 28.14
C THR A 305 5.07 -8.28 27.79
N ASP A 306 4.75 -7.36 28.71
CA ASP A 306 4.84 -5.91 28.50
C ASP A 306 4.07 -5.38 27.28
N ASN A 307 2.86 -5.91 27.04
CA ASN A 307 2.06 -5.62 25.83
C ASN A 307 2.82 -5.92 24.53
N ASN A 308 3.66 -6.95 24.48
CA ASN A 308 4.32 -7.39 23.26
C ASN A 308 4.41 -8.92 23.18
N PHE A 309 4.13 -9.48 22.00
CA PHE A 309 4.35 -10.89 21.72
C PHE A 309 5.75 -11.08 21.14
N ASN A 310 6.74 -11.41 21.97
CA ASN A 310 8.11 -11.61 21.48
C ASN A 310 8.32 -13.03 20.92
N HIS A 311 7.86 -13.23 19.69
CA HIS A 311 8.00 -14.48 18.94
C HIS A 311 9.46 -14.93 18.79
N VAL A 312 10.38 -13.98 18.55
CA VAL A 312 11.81 -14.26 18.36
C VAL A 312 12.45 -14.80 19.65
N SER A 313 12.17 -14.18 20.79
CA SER A 313 12.69 -14.65 22.08
C SER A 313 12.23 -16.07 22.38
N LYS A 314 10.94 -16.35 22.20
CA LYS A 314 10.39 -17.69 22.44
C LYS A 314 10.92 -18.73 21.46
N PHE A 315 11.16 -18.36 20.21
CA PHE A 315 11.80 -19.24 19.25
C PHE A 315 13.26 -19.55 19.64
N ASN A 316 14.02 -18.55 20.11
CA ASN A 316 15.37 -18.75 20.63
C ASN A 316 15.39 -19.68 21.85
N ASP A 317 14.45 -19.52 22.78
CA ASP A 317 14.35 -20.40 23.94
C ASP A 317 14.01 -21.83 23.53
N PHE A 318 13.15 -22.00 22.52
CA PHE A 318 12.89 -23.31 21.92
C PHE A 318 14.15 -23.92 21.29
N LEU A 319 14.94 -23.15 20.54
CA LEU A 319 16.18 -23.67 19.95
C LEU A 319 17.21 -24.11 21.01
N LYS A 320 17.20 -23.49 22.20
CA LYS A 320 18.05 -23.93 23.33
C LYS A 320 17.60 -25.27 23.91
N THR A 321 16.28 -25.52 23.94
CA THR A 321 15.71 -26.73 24.53
C THR A 321 15.55 -27.88 23.54
N ALA A 322 15.60 -27.60 22.24
CA ALA A 322 15.49 -28.56 21.16
C ALA A 322 16.77 -28.55 20.27
N PRO A 323 17.92 -29.06 20.78
CA PRO A 323 19.19 -29.01 20.06
C PRO A 323 19.14 -29.73 18.71
N GLU A 324 18.22 -30.68 18.52
CA GLU A 324 18.00 -31.35 17.24
C GLU A 324 17.60 -30.40 16.11
N TYR A 325 17.09 -29.20 16.43
CA TYR A 325 16.77 -28.15 15.46
C TYR A 325 17.95 -27.21 15.16
N LYS A 326 19.00 -27.19 15.97
CA LYS A 326 20.06 -26.18 15.83
C LYS A 326 20.81 -26.29 14.51
N ASP A 327 21.06 -27.53 14.07
CA ASP A 327 21.84 -27.84 12.87
C ASP A 327 20.99 -28.41 11.73
N TYR A 328 19.66 -28.36 11.85
CA TYR A 328 18.76 -28.91 10.84
C TYR A 328 18.48 -27.88 9.72
N PRO A 329 18.85 -28.15 8.46
CA PRO A 329 18.80 -27.14 7.40
C PRO A 329 17.38 -26.82 6.90
N TYR A 330 16.40 -27.68 7.16
CA TYR A 330 15.03 -27.54 6.63
C TYR A 330 14.02 -27.25 7.73
N ILE A 331 14.23 -26.12 8.42
CA ILE A 331 13.29 -25.59 9.41
C ILE A 331 12.38 -24.56 8.77
N PHE A 332 11.08 -24.72 9.01
CA PHE A 332 10.08 -23.76 8.61
C PHE A 332 9.31 -23.23 9.81
N TRP A 333 9.49 -21.96 10.10
CA TRP A 333 8.82 -21.28 11.19
C TRP A 333 7.57 -20.56 10.68
N ILE A 334 6.40 -21.02 11.15
CA ILE A 334 5.12 -20.36 10.92
C ILE A 334 4.74 -19.57 12.17
N ALA A 335 4.63 -18.25 12.04
CA ALA A 335 4.19 -17.38 13.12
C ALA A 335 2.74 -16.95 12.90
N PHE A 336 1.86 -17.38 13.80
CA PHE A 336 0.47 -16.96 13.85
C PHE A 336 0.36 -15.74 14.76
N LEU A 337 0.01 -14.59 14.17
CA LEU A 337 -0.01 -13.28 14.85
C LEU A 337 -1.47 -12.85 15.11
N THR A 338 -1.80 -12.51 16.37
CA THR A 338 -3.11 -11.98 16.76
C THR A 338 -3.27 -10.52 16.40
N ASN A 339 -4.37 -10.12 15.76
CA ASN A 339 -4.61 -8.71 15.40
C ASN A 339 -5.21 -7.85 16.54
N THR A 340 -4.88 -8.15 17.79
CA THR A 340 -5.34 -7.36 18.94
C THR A 340 -4.74 -5.94 18.93
N ASN A 341 -3.53 -5.78 18.39
CA ASN A 341 -2.91 -4.47 18.16
C ASN A 341 -2.09 -4.44 16.84
N PRO A 342 -2.54 -3.69 15.83
CA PRO A 342 -1.87 -3.60 14.53
C PRO A 342 -0.42 -3.11 14.56
N HIS A 343 -0.07 -2.22 15.50
CA HIS A 343 1.28 -1.69 15.62
C HIS A 343 2.26 -2.76 16.10
N ILE A 344 1.85 -3.54 17.10
CA ILE A 344 2.64 -4.65 17.66
C ILE A 344 2.86 -5.73 16.60
N ASN A 345 1.82 -6.09 15.83
CA ASN A 345 1.96 -7.05 14.74
C ASN A 345 2.93 -6.62 13.65
N SER A 346 2.89 -5.34 13.26
CA SER A 346 3.82 -4.80 12.28
C SER A 346 5.28 -4.90 12.77
N GLN A 347 5.49 -4.67 14.07
CA GLN A 347 6.80 -4.81 14.71
C GLN A 347 7.24 -6.28 14.75
N ASN A 348 6.39 -7.18 15.25
CA ASN A 348 6.68 -8.62 15.31
C ASN A 348 7.00 -9.20 13.94
N TYR A 349 6.22 -8.84 12.91
CA TYR A 349 6.50 -9.25 11.55
C TYR A 349 7.92 -8.85 11.11
N LYS A 350 8.31 -7.60 11.36
CA LYS A 350 9.64 -7.09 10.99
C LYS A 350 10.75 -7.79 11.77
N GLU A 351 10.57 -7.99 13.07
CA GLU A 351 11.54 -8.67 13.94
C GLU A 351 11.74 -10.13 13.53
N ILE A 352 10.65 -10.88 13.31
CA ILE A 352 10.68 -12.26 12.82
C ILE A 352 11.41 -12.35 11.48
N LYS A 353 11.07 -11.46 10.52
CA LYS A 353 11.70 -11.47 9.20
C LYS A 353 13.19 -11.12 9.24
N ARG A 354 13.56 -10.14 10.04
CA ARG A 354 14.97 -9.79 10.27
C ARG A 354 15.74 -10.97 10.86
N TRP A 355 15.27 -11.49 11.99
CA TRP A 355 15.94 -12.56 12.71
C TRP A 355 16.08 -13.83 11.85
N SER A 356 15.00 -14.22 11.17
CA SER A 356 15.02 -15.43 10.32
C SER A 356 15.95 -15.32 9.12
N THR A 357 16.09 -14.12 8.55
CA THR A 357 17.05 -13.87 7.46
C THR A 357 18.49 -13.96 7.99
N GLU A 358 18.77 -13.38 9.17
CA GLU A 358 20.09 -13.43 9.82
C GLU A 358 20.52 -14.88 10.16
N HIS A 359 19.56 -15.77 10.43
CA HIS A 359 19.81 -17.17 10.83
C HIS A 359 19.56 -18.20 9.72
N GLY A 360 19.19 -17.76 8.50
CA GLY A 360 18.91 -18.66 7.38
C GLY A 360 17.70 -19.58 7.57
N ILE A 361 16.73 -19.21 8.41
CA ILE A 361 15.53 -20.00 8.69
C ILE A 361 14.37 -19.52 7.81
N PHE A 362 13.68 -20.45 7.15
CA PHE A 362 12.50 -20.09 6.37
C PHE A 362 11.33 -19.71 7.29
N THR A 363 10.71 -18.55 7.04
CA THR A 363 9.56 -18.07 7.83
C THR A 363 8.33 -17.76 7.00
N GLN A 364 7.16 -17.94 7.62
CA GLN A 364 5.89 -17.39 7.15
C GLN A 364 5.09 -16.81 8.31
N CYS A 365 4.60 -15.58 8.17
CA CYS A 365 3.69 -14.98 9.15
C CYS A 365 2.25 -15.06 8.61
N ILE A 366 1.30 -15.40 9.49
CA ILE A 366 -0.12 -15.50 9.19
C ILE A 366 -0.85 -14.63 10.21
N ASN A 367 -1.51 -13.57 9.74
CA ASN A 367 -2.31 -12.71 10.59
C ASN A 367 -3.72 -13.32 10.73
N GLY A 368 -4.25 -13.37 11.95
CA GLY A 368 -5.68 -13.57 12.16
C GLY A 368 -6.40 -12.23 12.05
N GLU A 369 -7.04 -11.93 10.91
CA GLU A 369 -7.92 -10.77 10.81
C GLU A 369 -9.22 -11.03 11.57
N THR A 370 -9.50 -10.23 12.61
CA THR A 370 -10.86 -10.02 13.09
C THR A 370 -11.38 -8.76 12.43
N GLU A 371 -12.43 -8.85 11.62
CA GLU A 371 -13.16 -7.66 11.16
C GLU A 371 -13.60 -6.85 12.39
N ARG A 372 -12.93 -5.72 12.65
CA ARG A 372 -13.49 -4.63 13.42
C ARG A 372 -13.20 -3.34 12.68
N GLU A 373 -14.25 -2.54 12.57
CA GLU A 373 -14.33 -1.18 12.03
C GLU A 373 -14.79 -1.02 10.57
N SER A 374 -15.96 -1.57 10.27
CA SER A 374 -16.97 -0.80 9.53
C SER A 374 -18.37 -1.18 10.00
N SER A 375 -19.09 -0.19 10.54
CA SER A 375 -20.51 -0.20 10.98
C SER A 375 -20.89 -0.95 12.25
N ARG A 376 -21.79 -0.29 13.00
CA ARG A 376 -22.46 -0.72 14.23
C ARG A 376 -23.11 -2.11 14.08
N GLN A 377 -23.20 -2.81 15.22
CA GLN A 377 -23.76 -4.13 15.48
C GLN A 377 -22.78 -5.31 15.38
N SER A 378 -22.41 -5.75 16.57
CA SER A 378 -21.97 -7.09 16.91
C SER A 378 -22.68 -8.19 16.10
N THR A 379 -21.93 -8.87 15.25
CA THR A 379 -22.17 -10.29 14.93
C THR A 379 -20.81 -10.93 14.68
N LEU A 380 -20.34 -11.63 15.70
CA LEU A 380 -19.23 -12.56 15.62
C LEU A 380 -19.63 -13.71 14.70
N TYR A 381 -18.81 -13.98 13.69
CA TYR A 381 -18.79 -15.20 12.86
C TYR A 381 -20.12 -15.63 12.23
N ALA A 382 -20.48 -15.05 11.08
CA ALA A 382 -21.42 -15.68 10.16
C ALA A 382 -21.24 -15.13 8.73
N ASN A 383 -20.51 -15.87 7.89
CA ASN A 383 -21.03 -16.41 6.62
C ASN A 383 -19.88 -16.78 5.68
N HIS A 384 -19.78 -18.07 5.40
CA HIS A 384 -19.41 -18.53 4.07
C HIS A 384 -20.26 -17.73 3.04
N GLN A 385 -19.59 -17.07 2.08
CA GLN A 385 -20.11 -16.15 1.05
C GLN A 385 -20.22 -14.66 1.47
N ARG A 386 -19.22 -13.84 1.16
CA ARG A 386 -19.13 -13.01 -0.07
C ARG A 386 -17.90 -12.09 -0.08
N ASP A 387 -17.23 -12.13 -1.22
CA ASP A 387 -16.56 -11.09 -2.01
C ASP A 387 -16.13 -9.74 -1.41
N LYS A 388 -14.83 -9.47 -1.64
CA LYS A 388 -14.10 -8.19 -1.66
C LYS A 388 -13.51 -7.74 -0.32
N ASP A 389 -12.27 -8.18 -0.13
CA ASP A 389 -11.21 -7.57 0.69
C ASP A 389 -10.94 -8.14 2.10
N GLY A 390 -11.51 -9.30 2.43
CA GLY A 390 -11.05 -10.17 3.54
C GLY A 390 -10.32 -11.41 3.02
N MET A 391 -9.16 -11.74 3.59
CA MET A 391 -8.38 -12.93 3.23
C MET A 391 -9.18 -14.23 3.54
N ASN A 392 -9.83 -14.81 2.54
CA ASN A 392 -10.60 -16.05 2.69
C ASN A 392 -9.66 -17.27 2.75
N GLU A 393 -9.99 -18.30 3.54
CA GLU A 393 -9.23 -19.57 3.66
C GLU A 393 -8.90 -20.17 2.28
N SER A 394 -9.86 -20.06 1.34
CA SER A 394 -9.76 -20.49 -0.06
C SER A 394 -8.65 -19.79 -0.86
N SER A 395 -8.11 -18.68 -0.37
CA SER A 395 -6.97 -17.95 -0.95
C SER A 395 -5.69 -18.09 -0.12
N ILE A 396 -5.81 -18.17 1.21
CA ILE A 396 -4.67 -18.30 2.14
C ILE A 396 -3.99 -19.66 1.95
N ILE A 397 -4.76 -20.74 2.06
CA ILE A 397 -4.23 -22.11 2.03
C ILE A 397 -3.44 -22.33 0.73
N PRO A 398 -3.99 -22.02 -0.48
CA PRO A 398 -3.26 -22.26 -1.71
C PRO A 398 -2.00 -21.40 -1.89
N ASN A 399 -1.95 -20.21 -1.29
CA ASN A 399 -0.77 -19.37 -1.35
C ASN A 399 0.34 -19.88 -0.43
N ILE A 400 0.01 -20.33 0.78
CA ILE A 400 1.00 -20.75 1.77
C ILE A 400 1.64 -22.08 1.37
N TRP A 401 0.86 -23.09 0.98
CA TRP A 401 1.46 -24.38 0.65
C TRP A 401 2.37 -24.28 -0.59
N ARG A 402 2.00 -23.48 -1.61
CA ARG A 402 2.89 -23.19 -2.75
C ARG A 402 4.15 -22.47 -2.32
N GLN A 403 4.06 -21.53 -1.38
CA GLN A 403 5.26 -20.85 -0.86
C GLN A 403 6.18 -21.82 -0.12
N ILE A 404 5.64 -22.80 0.62
CA ILE A 404 6.43 -23.87 1.25
C ILE A 404 7.16 -24.67 0.16
N VAL A 405 6.46 -25.12 -0.88
CA VAL A 405 7.06 -25.88 -1.98
C VAL A 405 8.11 -25.05 -2.74
N ASN A 406 7.82 -23.79 -3.07
CA ASN A 406 8.77 -22.92 -3.75
C ASN A 406 10.01 -22.62 -2.89
N LYS A 407 9.86 -22.45 -1.56
CA LYS A 407 11.00 -22.28 -0.64
C LYS A 407 11.83 -23.55 -0.47
N SER A 408 11.29 -24.72 -0.82
CA SER A 408 12.06 -25.96 -0.95
C SER A 408 12.90 -26.03 -2.24
N GLY A 409 12.81 -25.02 -3.12
CA GLY A 409 13.50 -24.98 -4.40
C GLY A 409 12.75 -25.64 -5.55
N THR A 410 11.53 -26.16 -5.31
CA THR A 410 10.72 -26.80 -6.36
C THR A 410 9.74 -25.80 -6.98
N LEU A 411 9.73 -25.71 -8.31
CA LEU A 411 8.73 -24.94 -9.04
C LEU A 411 7.37 -25.63 -9.04
N CYS A 412 6.32 -24.89 -8.71
CA CYS A 412 4.94 -25.40 -8.80
C CYS A 412 4.38 -25.42 -10.24
N TRP A 413 4.87 -24.54 -11.12
CA TRP A 413 4.46 -24.42 -12.52
C TRP A 413 5.53 -23.66 -13.32
N TRP A 414 5.51 -23.77 -14.64
CA TRP A 414 6.37 -23.03 -15.58
C TRP A 414 5.64 -22.80 -16.91
N THR A 415 6.28 -22.14 -17.88
CA THR A 415 5.72 -21.95 -19.21
C THR A 415 6.80 -21.95 -20.28
N ASP A 416 6.44 -22.39 -21.48
CA ASP A 416 7.30 -22.40 -22.66
C ASP A 416 7.38 -20.98 -23.24
N VAL A 417 8.41 -20.22 -22.88
CA VAL A 417 8.59 -18.83 -23.34
C VAL A 417 8.78 -18.73 -24.87
N TRP A 418 9.41 -19.75 -25.46
CA TRP A 418 9.69 -19.79 -26.91
C TRP A 418 8.42 -19.90 -27.76
N GLY A 419 7.29 -20.35 -27.20
CA GLY A 419 6.00 -20.34 -27.91
C GLY A 419 5.47 -18.92 -28.15
N VAL A 420 5.85 -17.96 -27.30
CA VAL A 420 5.49 -16.54 -27.41
C VAL A 420 6.61 -15.75 -28.09
N VAL A 421 7.86 -16.14 -27.86
CA VAL A 421 9.05 -15.47 -28.38
C VAL A 421 9.94 -16.48 -29.13
N PRO A 422 9.64 -16.80 -30.40
CA PRO A 422 10.32 -17.87 -31.15
C PRO A 422 11.85 -17.73 -31.23
N GLN A 423 12.37 -16.50 -31.15
CA GLN A 423 13.81 -16.22 -31.17
C GLN A 423 14.60 -16.83 -30.01
N PHE A 424 13.92 -17.25 -28.93
CA PHE A 424 14.55 -17.91 -27.78
C PHE A 424 14.69 -19.42 -27.96
N LYS A 425 14.06 -20.02 -28.97
CA LYS A 425 14.10 -21.47 -29.17
C LYS A 425 15.54 -21.95 -29.42
N GLY A 426 16.02 -22.88 -28.58
CA GLY A 426 17.35 -23.47 -28.71
C GLY A 426 18.52 -22.56 -28.29
N ARG A 427 18.25 -21.47 -27.56
CA ARG A 427 19.27 -20.56 -27.03
C ARG A 427 19.23 -20.59 -25.50
N ASN A 428 20.40 -20.46 -24.87
CA ASN A 428 20.51 -20.19 -23.44
C ASN A 428 20.16 -18.73 -23.19
N VAL A 429 19.09 -18.48 -22.44
CA VAL A 429 18.60 -17.11 -22.20
C VAL A 429 18.64 -16.82 -20.70
N LEU A 430 19.31 -15.72 -20.34
CA LEU A 430 19.33 -15.20 -18.99
C LEU A 430 18.31 -14.08 -18.85
N PHE A 431 17.31 -14.27 -18.00
CA PHE A 431 16.36 -13.22 -17.61
C PHE A 431 16.87 -12.52 -16.37
N ILE A 432 16.90 -11.19 -16.40
CA ILE A 432 17.35 -10.33 -15.31
C ILE A 432 16.22 -9.37 -14.96
N GLY A 433 15.79 -9.39 -13.69
CA GLY A 433 14.89 -8.40 -13.11
C GLY A 433 15.65 -7.52 -12.12
N ILE A 434 15.55 -6.20 -12.30
CA ILE A 434 16.15 -5.21 -11.41
C ILE A 434 15.06 -4.25 -10.97
N ASP A 435 14.95 -4.02 -9.67
CA ASP A 435 14.05 -3.03 -9.09
C ASP A 435 14.76 -2.24 -7.98
N VAL A 436 14.37 -0.98 -7.80
CA VAL A 436 14.94 -0.10 -6.77
C VAL A 436 13.83 0.43 -5.88
N HIS A 437 13.86 0.04 -4.62
CA HIS A 437 12.98 0.57 -3.61
C HIS A 437 13.62 1.79 -2.92
N HIS A 438 13.02 2.96 -3.14
CA HIS A 438 13.35 4.15 -2.39
C HIS A 438 12.55 4.20 -1.10
N ALA A 439 13.23 4.19 0.04
CA ALA A 439 12.57 4.40 1.32
C ALA A 439 11.92 5.79 1.36
N LYS A 440 10.75 5.87 2.01
CA LYS A 440 10.08 7.15 2.26
C LYS A 440 10.99 8.05 3.11
N MET A 441 10.98 9.34 2.82
CA MET A 441 11.56 10.31 3.74
C MET A 441 10.72 10.34 5.02
N GLU A 442 11.37 10.17 6.16
CA GLU A 442 10.79 10.37 7.49
C GLU A 442 11.35 11.67 8.06
N PHE A 443 10.52 12.46 8.72
CA PHE A 443 10.99 13.57 9.56
C PHE A 443 11.11 13.06 10.98
N LYS A 444 12.31 13.11 11.54
CA LYS A 444 12.57 12.74 12.93
C LYS A 444 13.59 13.71 13.52
N ASP A 445 13.31 14.21 14.72
CA ASP A 445 14.19 15.12 15.47
C ASP A 445 14.61 16.36 14.63
N ASN A 446 13.64 17.04 14.00
CA ASN A 446 13.84 18.18 13.08
C ASN A 446 14.76 17.89 11.87
N LYS A 447 15.07 16.63 11.57
CA LYS A 447 15.88 16.23 10.41
C LYS A 447 15.07 15.36 9.46
N LYS A 448 15.25 15.60 8.15
CA LYS A 448 14.81 14.66 7.12
C LYS A 448 15.75 13.46 7.12
N ILE A 449 15.26 12.31 7.52
CA ILE A 449 15.97 11.04 7.46
C ILE A 449 15.35 10.25 6.30
N GLN A 450 16.14 9.96 5.28
CA GLN A 450 15.76 9.01 4.24
C GLN A 450 16.68 7.80 4.37
N LYS A 451 16.12 6.60 4.52
CA LYS A 451 16.94 5.38 4.48
C LYS A 451 17.51 5.20 3.08
N ASN A 452 18.62 4.48 2.99
CA ASN A 452 19.24 4.16 1.71
C ASN A 452 18.26 3.45 0.78
N SER A 453 18.40 3.71 -0.51
CA SER A 453 17.64 2.99 -1.53
C SER A 453 18.15 1.56 -1.60
N LEU A 454 17.25 0.60 -1.75
CA LEU A 454 17.58 -0.81 -1.88
C LEU A 454 17.36 -1.26 -3.32
N ALA A 455 18.42 -1.68 -3.99
CA ALA A 455 18.33 -2.32 -5.30
C ALA A 455 18.23 -3.84 -5.11
N ALA A 456 17.21 -4.46 -5.70
CA ALA A 456 17.03 -5.90 -5.74
C ALA A 456 17.35 -6.40 -7.16
N PHE A 457 18.05 -7.53 -7.23
CA PHE A 457 18.42 -8.20 -8.47
C PHE A 457 17.99 -9.67 -8.39
N VAL A 458 17.33 -10.15 -9.45
CA VAL A 458 16.95 -11.56 -9.61
C VAL A 458 17.35 -12.00 -11.02
N ALA A 459 17.98 -13.16 -11.12
CA ALA A 459 18.34 -13.76 -12.40
C ALA A 459 17.86 -15.21 -12.51
N THR A 460 17.42 -15.62 -13.69
CA THR A 460 17.05 -17.01 -13.98
C THR A 460 17.52 -17.41 -15.38
N PHE A 461 18.11 -18.59 -15.49
CA PHE A 461 18.52 -19.20 -16.75
C PHE A 461 17.42 -20.12 -17.26
N LEU A 462 17.12 -20.03 -18.56
CA LEU A 462 16.32 -21.00 -19.30
C LEU A 462 17.18 -21.87 -20.20
#